data_AF-A0A963HAA1-F1
#
_entry.id   AF-A0A963HAA1-F1
#
_cell.length_a   1.000
_cell.length_b   1.000
_cell.length_c   1.000
_cell.angle_alpha   90.00
_cell.angle_beta   90.00
_cell.angle_gamma   90.00
#
_symmetry.space_group_name_H-M   'P 1'
#
loop_
_entity.id
_entity.type
_entity.pdbx_description
1 polymer ?
#
loop_
_entity_poly.entity_id
_entity_poly.type
_entity_poly.pdbx_seq_one_letter_code
_entity_poly.pdbx_strand_id
1 'polypeptide(L)' 'MNAIPQAVTLTPDRSPTASAPRWTVAEVEALYQLPLMDLLYRAQQVHRENFNANEIQRSTLLSVKTGGCS' A
#
# COMPACT_ATOMS: atom_id res chain seq x y z
N MET A 1 -12.20 -29.46 -16.75
CA MET A 1 -12.68 -28.63 -15.63
C MET A 1 -11.70 -28.85 -14.49
N ASN A 2 -10.77 -27.99 -14.09
CA ASN A 2 -10.43 -26.60 -14.36
C ASN A 2 -8.90 -26.50 -14.48
N ALA A 3 -8.39 -25.73 -15.44
CA ALA A 3 -6.97 -25.48 -15.56
C ALA A 3 -6.49 -24.53 -14.46
N ILE A 4 -5.42 -24.90 -13.77
CA ILE A 4 -4.70 -24.03 -12.83
C ILE A 4 -4.03 -22.92 -13.67
N PRO A 5 -4.29 -21.63 -13.44
CA PRO A 5 -3.58 -20.57 -14.15
C PRO A 5 -2.12 -20.54 -13.72
N GLN A 6 -1.23 -20.37 -14.69
CA GLN A 6 0.22 -20.41 -14.50
C GLN A 6 0.69 -19.23 -13.63
N ALA A 7 1.60 -19.52 -12.70
CA ALA A 7 2.27 -18.51 -11.91
C ALA A 7 3.05 -17.57 -12.84
N VAL A 8 2.68 -16.30 -12.84
CA VAL A 8 3.45 -15.22 -13.48
C VAL A 8 4.81 -15.15 -12.77
N THR A 9 5.87 -15.48 -13.50
CA THR A 9 7.24 -15.22 -13.05
C THR A 9 7.52 -13.73 -13.21
N LEU A 10 7.38 -12.95 -12.15
CA LEU A 10 7.73 -11.53 -12.16
C LEU A 10 9.26 -11.41 -12.05
N THR A 11 9.95 -11.26 -13.17
CA THR A 11 11.36 -10.88 -13.17
C THR A 11 11.44 -9.41 -12.73
N PRO A 12 12.14 -9.05 -11.65
CA PRO A 12 12.27 -7.65 -11.26
C PRO A 12 13.20 -6.95 -12.25
N ASP A 13 12.65 -6.13 -13.14
CA ASP A 13 13.41 -5.14 -13.90
C ASP A 13 13.93 -4.08 -12.92
N ARG A 14 15.21 -4.19 -12.55
CA ARG A 14 15.90 -3.26 -11.67
C ARG A 14 16.62 -2.19 -12.49
N SER A 15 15.88 -1.52 -13.37
CA SER A 15 16.33 -0.26 -13.95
C SER A 15 16.26 0.83 -12.87
N PRO A 16 17.31 1.65 -12.66
CA PRO A 16 17.28 2.73 -11.66
C PRO A 16 16.33 3.83 -12.15
N THR A 17 15.06 3.73 -11.77
CA THR A 17 14.10 4.84 -11.89
C THR A 17 14.58 5.99 -11.03
N ALA A 18 14.54 7.22 -11.57
CA ALA A 18 14.84 8.44 -10.82
C ALA A 18 14.14 8.39 -9.45
N SER A 19 14.91 8.53 -8.37
CA SER A 19 14.38 8.44 -7.01
C SER A 19 13.33 9.53 -6.82
N ALA A 20 12.09 9.14 -6.54
CA ALA A 20 11.09 10.09 -6.08
C ALA A 20 11.64 10.86 -4.85
N PRO A 21 11.26 12.14 -4.69
CA PRO A 21 11.64 12.92 -3.52
C PRO A 21 11.13 12.23 -2.25
N ARG A 22 11.98 12.16 -1.23
CA ARG A 22 11.61 11.61 0.07
C ARG A 22 10.85 12.67 0.86
N TRP A 23 9.84 12.22 1.61
CA TRP A 23 9.15 13.06 2.58
C TRP A 23 10.09 13.48 3.70
N THR A 24 10.02 14.77 4.05
CA THR A 24 10.61 15.31 5.27
C THR A 24 9.66 15.13 6.45
N VAL A 25 10.18 15.19 7.67
CA VAL A 25 9.37 15.13 8.90
C VAL A 25 8.33 16.25 8.93
N ALA A 26 8.73 17.47 8.58
CA ALA A 26 7.86 18.64 8.59
C ALA A 26 6.67 18.50 7.62
N GLU A 27 6.88 17.92 6.44
CA GLU A 27 5.78 17.67 5.48
C GLU A 27 4.77 16.66 6.02
N VAL A 28 5.24 15.63 6.73
CA VAL A 28 4.36 14.64 7.37
C VAL A 28 3.61 15.27 8.53
N GLU A 29 4.28 16.05 9.39
CA GLU A 29 3.65 16.78 10.49
C GLU A 29 2.55 17.72 10.01
N ALA A 30 2.74 18.39 8.87
CA ALA A 30 1.73 19.23 8.27
C ALA A 30 0.44 18.46 7.90
N LEU A 31 0.54 17.19 7.50
CA LEU A 31 -0.65 16.34 7.27
C LEU A 31 -1.39 16.02 8.58
N TYR A 32 -0.65 15.73 9.66
CA TYR A 32 -1.24 15.46 10.97
C TYR A 32 -1.94 16.67 11.59
N GLN A 33 -1.54 17.88 11.19
CA GLN A 33 -2.14 19.14 11.66
C GLN A 33 -3.39 19.55 10.87
N LEU A 34 -3.74 18.85 9.78
CA LEU A 34 -4.95 19.15 9.02
C LEU A 34 -6.21 18.83 9.84
N PRO A 35 -7.32 19.60 9.64
CA PRO A 35 -8.61 19.18 10.12
C PRO A 35 -8.95 17.78 9.59
N LEU A 36 -9.45 16.91 10.47
CA LEU A 36 -9.64 15.49 10.16
C LEU A 36 -10.46 15.25 8.87
N MET A 37 -11.50 16.06 8.65
CA MET A 37 -12.37 15.88 7.47
C MET A 37 -11.66 16.27 6.17
N ASP A 38 -10.80 17.28 6.19
CA ASP A 38 -10.00 17.69 5.03
C ASP A 38 -8.95 16.62 4.71
N LEU A 39 -8.31 16.06 5.75
CA LEU A 39 -7.35 14.96 5.60
C LEU A 39 -8.02 13.73 4.99
N LEU A 40 -9.20 13.33 5.49
CA LEU A 40 -9.95 12.19 4.95
C LEU A 40 -10.38 12.41 3.50
N TYR A 41 -10.86 13.61 3.17
CA TYR A 41 -11.23 13.93 1.79
C TYR A 41 -10.01 13.81 0.86
N ARG A 42 -8.88 14.41 1.23
CA ARG A 42 -7.63 14.29 0.47
C ARG A 42 -7.16 12.84 0.32
N ALA A 43 -7.22 12.04 1.39
CA ALA A 43 -6.85 10.63 1.35
C ALA A 43 -7.73 9.83 0.38
N GLN A 44 -9.04 10.11 0.34
CA GLN A 44 -9.95 9.46 -0.60
C GLN A 44 -9.64 9.81 -2.06
N GLN A 45 -9.29 11.07 -2.36
CA GLN A 45 -8.89 11.46 -3.72
C GLN A 45 -7.67 10.67 -4.18
N VAL A 46 -6.59 10.68 -3.38
CA VAL A 46 -5.35 9.94 -3.68
C VAL A 46 -5.62 8.44 -3.82
N HIS A 47 -6.45 7.85 -2.97
CA HIS A 47 -6.79 6.43 -3.08
C HIS A 47 -7.50 6.11 -4.39
N ARG A 48 -8.45 6.94 -4.84
CA ARG A 48 -9.20 6.75 -6.10
C ARG A 48 -8.35 7.00 -7.35
N GLU A 49 -7.34 7.86 -7.26
CA GLU A 49 -6.38 8.10 -8.35
C GLU A 49 -5.48 6.88 -8.60
N ASN A 50 -5.19 6.09 -7.56
CA ASN A 50 -4.19 5.02 -7.62
C ASN A 50 -4.79 3.61 -7.55
N PHE A 51 -6.03 3.47 -7.06
CA PHE A 51 -6.69 2.18 -6.84
C PHE A 51 -8.14 2.20 -7.31
N ASN A 52 -8.67 1.01 -7.64
CA ASN A 52 -10.09 0.85 -7.89
C ASN A 52 -10.89 1.08 -6.60
N ALA A 53 -11.69 2.14 -6.59
CA ALA A 53 -12.40 2.62 -5.41
C ALA A 53 -13.37 1.60 -4.75
N ASN A 54 -13.80 0.59 -5.50
CA ASN A 54 -14.77 -0.42 -5.03
C ASN A 54 -14.14 -1.81 -4.91
N GLU A 55 -12.82 -1.90 -4.91
CA GLU A 55 -12.08 -3.16 -4.78
C GLU A 55 -11.31 -3.19 -3.46
N ILE A 56 -11.29 -4.37 -2.81
CA ILE A 56 -10.60 -4.56 -1.53
C ILE A 56 -9.72 -5.81 -1.64
N GLN A 57 -8.45 -5.66 -1.23
CA GLN A 57 -7.53 -6.79 -1.11
C GLN A 57 -7.96 -7.69 0.06
N ARG A 58 -8.01 -9.01 -0.18
CA ARG A 58 -8.31 -10.01 0.86
C ARG A 58 -7.09 -10.88 1.10
N SER A 59 -6.61 -10.89 2.34
CA SER A 59 -5.49 -11.73 2.79
C SER A 59 -5.91 -12.50 4.04
N THR A 60 -5.45 -13.74 4.16
CA THR A 60 -5.61 -14.55 5.38
C THR A 60 -4.24 -14.85 5.95
N LEU A 61 -4.01 -14.41 7.19
CA LEU A 61 -2.81 -14.75 7.94
C LEU A 61 -3.08 -15.98 8.80
N LEU A 62 -2.07 -16.85 8.93
CA LEU A 62 -2.05 -17.92 9.92
C LEU A 62 -0.85 -17.73 10.84
N SER A 63 -1.09 -17.71 12.15
CA SER A 63 -0.01 -17.75 13.13
C SER A 63 0.56 -19.17 13.19
N VAL A 64 1.54 -19.48 12.34
CA VAL A 64 2.17 -20.81 12.25
C VAL A 64 2.81 -21.25 13.57
N LYS A 65 3.25 -20.30 14.38
CA LYS A 65 3.71 -20.51 15.76
C LYS A 65 3.25 -19.34 16.63
N THR A 66 2.77 -19.63 17.83
CA THR A 66 2.37 -18.63 18.82
C THR A 66 3.30 -18.72 20.05
N GLY A 67 3.71 -17.56 20.59
CA GLY A 67 4.57 -17.46 21.77
C GLY A 67 6.08 -17.65 21.50
N GLY A 68 6.90 -17.44 22.55
CA GLY A 68 8.34 -17.69 22.51
C GLY A 68 9.18 -16.64 21.76
N CYS A 69 8.66 -15.43 21.53
CA CYS A 69 9.45 -14.29 21.04
C CYS A 69 9.94 -13.46 22.24
N SER A 70 11.22 -13.09 22.23
CA SER A 70 11.91 -12.27 23.24
C SER A 70 12.86 -11.29 22.55
#